data_AF-E4NLA2-F1
#
_entry.id   AF-E4NLA2-F1
#
_cell.length_a   1.000
_cell.length_b   1.000
_cell.length_c   1.000
_cell.angle_alpha   90.00
_cell.angle_beta   90.00
_cell.angle_gamma   90.00
#
_symmetry.space_group_name_H-M   'P 1'
#
loop_
_entity.id
_entity.type
_entity.pdbx_description
1 polymer ?
#
loop_
_entity_poly.entity_id
_entity_poly.type
_entity_poly.pdbx_seq_one_letter_code
_entity_poly.pdbx_strand_id
1 'polypeptide(L)'
;MSSIVAPTRTSRLAVLALFLTVLVVLSTAFLGTTAAAASGTNAAAVYDDTTLQSAATATDSDGDGLTDREEVNGWGTDPNNADTDGDGTDDGAETVDGTDRTDLHTLRVTKVGAEDGRADYSLTTSGQLSGLSDFEDTLNGNTASGRVGPTAGNDTVAFAGETTSFSLDGPAVLYLDGTVVQPSDLQPETHVLSVTKNGAEDGKANYELVVNGTLTPRDDFEDTINNTAASGSVGPQSGTDSVEFTGEITSLSLDGPAVVTLDGQEIDPSTYGNSPETHTLVVTKDGAEDGKANYQFSVDGTLTPRDDFEDTINNTAASGSVGPTAGTDSVEFTGNITSFSLDGPAVVTLDGEKTDPRALGTTQIEFNQTYEGDVSGDERHVYTFSVDQDAYIRIPFGGGPDTARATLYAPSGTELDTSVSYADTIPFGAQAPETGTYRIVVTEHDDAFSGYHFEVNTARPDGLEPDDAQSSATTLASGQPAEAILGEGEHDWFALDAQSGEQITVDLRRHSNNFGSDVAVALVAPDGSEIASDTSSCGVGMCDPDDLTVTAATNGTYYVRVSGDSTEGFISYEVNATAV
;
A
#
# COMPACT_ATOMS: atom_id res chain seq x y z
N MET A 1 -66.16 38.31 -40.96
CA MET A 1 -65.54 37.02 -41.38
C MET A 1 -64.37 36.83 -40.43
N SER A 2 -64.56 36.15 -39.29
CA SER A 2 -64.45 34.68 -39.13
C SER A 2 -63.00 34.25 -39.44
N SER A 3 -62.22 33.53 -38.63
CA SER A 3 -62.46 32.49 -37.62
C SER A 3 -61.04 32.10 -37.09
N ILE A 4 -60.73 32.02 -35.78
CA ILE A 4 -60.63 30.78 -34.94
C ILE A 4 -59.37 29.92 -35.26
N VAL A 5 -58.53 29.41 -34.35
CA VAL A 5 -58.52 29.27 -32.87
C VAL A 5 -57.07 29.02 -32.35
N ALA A 6 -56.93 29.19 -31.02
CA ALA A 6 -55.76 29.14 -30.12
C ALA A 6 -55.23 27.69 -29.79
N PRO A 7 -54.37 27.39 -28.76
CA PRO A 7 -54.36 27.96 -27.39
C PRO A 7 -53.02 28.22 -26.63
N THR A 8 -53.10 29.18 -25.67
CA THR A 8 -52.51 29.32 -24.30
C THR A 8 -51.00 29.08 -24.07
N ARG A 9 -50.14 29.98 -23.53
CA ARG A 9 -50.15 31.06 -22.49
C ARG A 9 -50.51 30.62 -21.07
N THR A 10 -49.57 30.77 -20.12
CA THR A 10 -49.73 31.62 -18.91
C THR A 10 -48.42 31.85 -18.14
N SER A 11 -48.38 32.97 -17.43
CA SER A 11 -47.23 33.65 -16.84
C SER A 11 -47.63 34.34 -15.52
N ARG A 12 -46.64 34.63 -14.64
CA ARG A 12 -46.53 35.75 -13.66
C ARG A 12 -47.07 35.62 -12.22
N LEU A 13 -46.14 35.95 -11.29
CA LEU A 13 -46.19 36.77 -10.05
C LEU A 13 -47.54 37.20 -9.40
N ALA A 14 -47.59 37.08 -8.06
CA ALA A 14 -48.23 37.98 -7.08
C ALA A 14 -47.63 37.69 -5.66
N VAL A 15 -46.96 38.60 -4.94
CA VAL A 15 -47.42 39.67 -4.00
C VAL A 15 -48.44 39.23 -2.95
N LEU A 16 -48.06 39.24 -1.65
CA LEU A 16 -48.92 39.63 -0.52
C LEU A 16 -48.12 40.00 0.74
N ALA A 17 -48.47 41.13 1.36
CA ALA A 17 -48.00 41.60 2.66
C ALA A 17 -49.20 41.78 3.61
N LEU A 18 -49.05 41.49 4.92
CA LEU A 18 -49.96 41.96 5.97
C LEU A 18 -49.25 42.06 7.34
N PHE A 19 -49.62 43.11 8.09
CA PHE A 19 -49.08 43.66 9.34
C PHE A 19 -49.37 42.85 10.63
N LEU A 20 -48.48 42.94 11.64
CA LEU A 20 -48.85 43.15 13.06
C LEU A 20 -47.69 43.78 13.88
N THR A 21 -48.03 44.66 14.83
CA THR A 21 -47.19 45.66 15.55
C THR A 21 -46.90 45.36 17.03
N VAL A 22 -45.97 46.14 17.64
CA VAL A 22 -45.76 46.50 19.10
C VAL A 22 -44.69 45.63 19.85
N LEU A 23 -43.68 46.07 20.65
CA LEU A 23 -43.48 47.16 21.64
C LEU A 23 -41.96 47.50 21.87
N VAL A 24 -41.71 48.70 22.42
CA VAL A 24 -40.45 49.42 22.80
C VAL A 24 -39.81 48.88 24.11
N VAL A 25 -38.48 48.95 24.40
CA VAL A 25 -37.74 49.91 25.29
C VAL A 25 -36.32 49.31 25.52
N LEU A 26 -35.20 49.89 25.05
CA LEU A 26 -34.28 50.88 25.65
C LEU A 26 -33.70 50.57 27.05
N SER A 27 -32.40 50.26 27.15
CA SER A 27 -31.51 50.88 28.17
C SER A 27 -30.04 50.72 27.79
N THR A 28 -29.30 51.81 27.98
CA THR A 28 -27.91 52.03 27.60
C THR A 28 -26.95 51.90 28.78
N ALA A 29 -25.75 51.43 28.47
CA ALA A 29 -24.43 51.86 28.94
C ALA A 29 -24.03 51.67 30.41
N PHE A 30 -22.90 50.97 30.61
CA PHE A 30 -21.89 51.40 31.57
C PHE A 30 -20.48 51.26 30.97
N LEU A 31 -19.73 52.35 31.06
CA LEU A 31 -18.34 52.56 30.62
C LEU A 31 -17.38 52.34 31.79
N GLY A 32 -16.11 52.03 31.48
CA GLY A 32 -14.96 52.27 32.37
C GLY A 32 -13.87 51.21 32.22
N THR A 33 -12.93 51.33 31.26
CA THR A 33 -11.60 52.00 31.34
C THR A 33 -10.63 51.26 32.30
N THR A 34 -9.41 50.85 31.96
CA THR A 34 -8.28 51.49 31.22
C THR A 34 -7.27 50.42 30.72
N ALA A 35 -6.81 50.43 29.46
CA ALA A 35 -5.52 50.99 28.94
C ALA A 35 -4.27 50.11 29.24
N ALA A 36 -3.30 49.86 28.35
CA ALA A 36 -2.86 50.61 27.17
C ALA A 36 -1.95 49.80 26.22
N ALA A 37 -1.96 50.25 24.94
CA ALA A 37 -0.90 50.32 23.92
C ALA A 37 -0.29 49.01 23.35
N ALA A 38 -0.18 48.82 22.02
CA ALA A 38 0.25 49.82 21.04
C ALA A 38 -0.54 49.87 19.72
N SER A 39 -0.76 51.11 19.27
CA SER A 39 -1.06 51.61 17.91
C SER A 39 0.28 51.77 17.17
N GLY A 40 0.41 51.80 15.83
CA GLY A 40 -0.51 51.71 14.71
C GLY A 40 0.25 52.00 13.39
N THR A 41 -0.15 51.27 12.35
CA THR A 41 -0.27 51.63 10.92
C THR A 41 0.94 52.05 10.03
N ASN A 42 1.05 51.26 8.96
CA ASN A 42 1.35 51.56 7.53
C ASN A 42 2.80 51.44 7.02
N ALA A 43 3.12 50.30 6.38
CA ALA A 43 3.66 50.25 5.02
C ALA A 43 3.72 48.80 4.50
N ALA A 44 3.24 48.61 3.27
CA ALA A 44 3.33 47.44 2.39
C ALA A 44 4.36 46.36 2.77
N ALA A 45 3.87 45.17 3.13
CA ALA A 45 4.53 43.92 2.84
C ALA A 45 3.63 43.18 1.83
N VAL A 46 4.17 43.02 0.64
CA VAL A 46 3.69 42.10 -0.40
C VAL A 46 3.61 40.73 0.27
N TYR A 47 2.40 40.25 0.56
CA TYR A 47 2.20 38.86 0.94
C TYR A 47 1.94 38.09 -0.33
N ASP A 48 2.90 37.22 -0.62
CA ASP A 48 2.95 36.29 -1.72
C ASP A 48 1.77 35.32 -1.65
N ASP A 49 0.93 35.39 -2.68
CA ASP A 49 -0.27 34.60 -2.95
C ASP A 49 0.11 33.18 -3.41
N THR A 50 1.06 32.55 -2.72
CA THR A 50 1.56 31.20 -3.02
C THR A 50 1.79 30.35 -1.77
N THR A 51 1.68 30.91 -0.55
CA THR A 51 1.96 30.19 0.71
C THR A 51 0.74 29.96 1.60
N LEU A 52 -0.47 30.34 1.15
CA LEU A 52 -1.74 30.07 1.85
C LEU A 52 -2.75 29.29 1.00
N GLN A 53 -2.35 28.83 -0.19
CA GLN A 53 -3.14 27.89 -1.00
C GLN A 53 -2.68 26.43 -0.82
N SER A 54 -1.54 26.18 -0.15
CA SER A 54 -0.97 24.82 0.01
C SER A 54 -1.04 24.26 1.43
N ALA A 55 -1.86 24.84 2.32
CA ALA A 55 -1.94 24.40 3.73
C ALA A 55 -3.36 24.39 4.30
N ALA A 56 -4.39 24.41 3.45
CA ALA A 56 -5.77 24.22 3.89
C ALA A 56 -6.55 23.39 2.86
N THR A 57 -7.07 22.26 3.35
CA THR A 57 -7.92 21.23 2.71
C THR A 57 -7.21 20.28 1.74
N ALA A 58 -6.55 19.33 2.35
CA ALA A 58 -6.37 17.96 1.88
C ALA A 58 -6.40 17.13 3.16
N THR A 59 -7.55 17.16 3.86
CA THR A 59 -7.81 16.13 4.86
C THR A 59 -8.02 14.86 4.03
N ASP A 60 -7.34 13.80 4.43
CA ASP A 60 -7.51 12.43 3.98
C ASP A 60 -7.99 11.71 5.24
N SER A 61 -9.30 11.54 5.34
CA SER A 61 -9.99 11.23 6.59
C SER A 61 -9.96 9.73 6.92
N ASP A 62 -9.71 8.86 5.95
CA ASP A 62 -9.54 7.41 6.10
C ASP A 62 -8.12 6.91 5.80
N GLY A 63 -7.25 7.74 5.21
CA GLY A 63 -5.81 7.52 5.10
C GLY A 63 -5.39 6.69 3.89
N ASP A 64 -6.22 6.68 2.85
CA ASP A 64 -6.11 5.80 1.67
C ASP A 64 -5.22 6.37 0.55
N GLY A 65 -4.76 7.62 0.73
CA GLY A 65 -3.91 8.33 -0.22
C GLY A 65 -4.66 9.27 -1.18
N LEU A 66 -5.99 9.34 -1.11
CA LEU A 66 -6.82 10.39 -1.71
C LEU A 66 -7.24 11.40 -0.65
N THR A 67 -7.36 12.67 -1.04
CA THR A 67 -7.90 13.67 -0.11
C THR A 67 -9.43 13.65 -0.15
N ASP A 68 -10.13 13.95 0.96
CA ASP A 68 -11.60 14.07 1.06
C ASP A 68 -12.20 14.90 -0.11
N ARG A 69 -11.43 15.86 -0.61
CA ARG A 69 -11.82 16.71 -1.73
C ARG A 69 -11.67 16.02 -3.08
N GLU A 70 -10.60 15.26 -3.28
CA GLU A 70 -10.38 14.44 -4.48
C GLU A 70 -11.39 13.31 -4.57
N GLU A 71 -11.70 12.68 -3.44
CA GLU A 71 -12.74 11.66 -3.33
C GLU A 71 -14.11 12.23 -3.70
N VAL A 72 -14.55 13.32 -3.06
CA VAL A 72 -15.89 13.89 -3.31
C VAL A 72 -16.03 14.55 -4.69
N ASN A 73 -14.97 15.17 -5.23
CA ASN A 73 -15.07 15.99 -6.45
C ASN A 73 -14.42 15.36 -7.70
N GLY A 74 -13.63 14.30 -7.55
CA GLY A 74 -12.91 13.62 -8.61
C GLY A 74 -13.41 12.20 -8.86
N TRP A 75 -13.57 11.40 -7.79
CA TRP A 75 -13.70 9.94 -7.91
C TRP A 75 -15.06 9.40 -7.46
N GLY A 76 -15.78 10.12 -6.58
CA GLY A 76 -17.08 9.69 -6.07
C GLY A 76 -17.02 8.69 -4.91
N THR A 77 -15.86 8.54 -4.28
CA THR A 77 -15.58 7.68 -3.13
C THR A 77 -16.02 8.31 -1.79
N ASP A 78 -16.12 7.52 -0.71
CA ASP A 78 -16.51 7.98 0.62
C ASP A 78 -15.28 8.37 1.45
N PRO A 79 -15.09 9.66 1.79
CA PRO A 79 -13.93 10.14 2.54
C PRO A 79 -13.69 9.56 3.93
N ASN A 80 -14.49 8.60 4.39
CA ASN A 80 -14.29 7.98 5.70
C ASN A 80 -14.21 6.46 5.57
N ASN A 81 -13.98 5.95 4.37
CA ASN A 81 -13.83 4.56 4.05
C ASN A 81 -12.75 4.36 2.98
N ALA A 82 -11.56 3.95 3.42
CA ALA A 82 -10.38 3.82 2.58
C ALA A 82 -10.55 2.87 1.38
N ASP A 83 -11.53 1.98 1.43
CA ASP A 83 -11.91 1.02 0.40
C ASP A 83 -13.43 1.19 0.17
N THR A 84 -13.82 2.17 -0.64
CA THR A 84 -15.23 2.59 -0.80
C THR A 84 -16.09 1.44 -1.28
N ASP A 85 -15.55 0.62 -2.17
CA ASP A 85 -16.27 -0.47 -2.81
C ASP A 85 -16.07 -1.82 -2.09
N GLY A 86 -15.15 -1.90 -1.13
CA GLY A 86 -15.00 -3.03 -0.22
C GLY A 86 -14.30 -4.24 -0.83
N ASP A 87 -13.47 -4.04 -1.87
CA ASP A 87 -12.78 -5.09 -2.60
C ASP A 87 -11.43 -5.52 -1.97
N GLY A 88 -10.99 -4.79 -0.94
CA GLY A 88 -9.73 -5.01 -0.22
C GLY A 88 -8.55 -4.21 -0.76
N THR A 89 -8.78 -3.32 -1.73
CA THR A 89 -7.83 -2.34 -2.27
C THR A 89 -8.31 -0.94 -1.92
N ASP A 90 -7.42 -0.11 -1.41
CA ASP A 90 -7.78 1.26 -1.05
C ASP A 90 -8.07 2.11 -2.31
N ASP A 91 -9.04 3.03 -2.29
CA ASP A 91 -9.47 3.80 -3.47
C ASP A 91 -8.30 4.60 -4.09
N GLY A 92 -7.36 5.04 -3.26
CA GLY A 92 -6.10 5.66 -3.67
C GLY A 92 -5.14 4.74 -4.43
N ALA A 93 -5.12 3.45 -4.10
CA ALA A 93 -4.27 2.44 -4.73
C ALA A 93 -4.78 1.97 -6.10
N GLU A 94 -6.08 2.10 -6.37
CA GLU A 94 -6.71 1.68 -7.63
C GLU A 94 -6.39 2.61 -8.84
N THR A 95 -5.33 3.44 -8.73
CA THR A 95 -4.79 4.25 -9.85
C THR A 95 -3.82 3.47 -10.73
N VAL A 96 -3.28 2.36 -10.23
CA VAL A 96 -2.11 1.71 -10.81
C VAL A 96 -2.43 0.41 -11.54
N ASP A 97 -3.57 -0.26 -11.23
CA ASP A 97 -3.84 -1.63 -11.72
C ASP A 97 -5.07 -1.76 -12.65
N GLY A 98 -5.67 -0.64 -13.06
CA GLY A 98 -6.81 -0.65 -13.99
C GLY A 98 -8.12 -1.20 -13.41
N THR A 99 -8.24 -1.32 -12.09
CA THR A 99 -9.52 -1.47 -11.38
C THR A 99 -10.20 -0.11 -11.28
N ASP A 100 -11.53 -0.10 -11.36
CA ASP A 100 -12.34 1.11 -11.19
C ASP A 100 -12.76 1.22 -9.72
N ARG A 101 -12.59 2.40 -9.11
CA ARG A 101 -12.68 2.69 -7.65
C ARG A 101 -14.05 2.50 -7.01
N THR A 102 -14.96 1.94 -7.79
CA THR A 102 -16.39 1.87 -7.49
C THR A 102 -17.01 0.59 -8.04
N ASP A 103 -16.19 -0.37 -8.49
CA ASP A 103 -16.61 -1.52 -9.30
C ASP A 103 -17.04 -2.74 -8.48
N LEU A 104 -17.63 -2.49 -7.32
CA LEU A 104 -18.32 -3.53 -6.58
C LEU A 104 -19.69 -3.80 -7.20
N HIS A 105 -19.77 -4.89 -7.96
CA HIS A 105 -21.02 -5.45 -8.46
C HIS A 105 -21.68 -6.37 -7.43
N THR A 106 -23.01 -6.40 -7.45
CA THR A 106 -23.81 -7.35 -6.66
C THR A 106 -24.67 -8.22 -7.56
N LEU A 107 -24.36 -9.52 -7.60
CA LEU A 107 -25.23 -10.50 -8.23
C LEU A 107 -26.13 -11.15 -7.19
N ARG A 108 -27.44 -10.94 -7.33
CA ARG A 108 -28.46 -11.61 -6.53
C ARG A 108 -29.25 -12.62 -7.36
N VAL A 109 -29.18 -13.88 -6.95
CA VAL A 109 -29.97 -14.99 -7.49
C VAL A 109 -31.22 -15.16 -6.62
N THR A 110 -32.42 -15.06 -7.21
CA THR A 110 -33.69 -15.15 -6.46
C THR A 110 -34.56 -16.27 -7.01
N LYS A 111 -35.00 -17.19 -6.14
CA LYS A 111 -35.92 -18.28 -6.53
C LYS A 111 -37.24 -17.74 -7.11
N VAL A 112 -37.71 -18.34 -8.21
CA VAL A 112 -39.05 -18.08 -8.76
C VAL A 112 -39.91 -19.35 -8.82
N GLY A 113 -41.18 -19.22 -8.43
CA GLY A 113 -42.19 -20.28 -8.50
C GLY A 113 -42.44 -21.02 -7.19
N ALA A 114 -43.67 -21.51 -7.00
CA ALA A 114 -44.20 -22.05 -5.75
C ALA A 114 -44.10 -23.58 -5.60
N GLU A 115 -43.56 -24.29 -6.59
CA GLU A 115 -43.36 -25.75 -6.54
C GLU A 115 -41.87 -26.09 -6.51
N ASP A 116 -41.55 -27.29 -5.99
CA ASP A 116 -40.27 -27.89 -5.53
C ASP A 116 -39.01 -27.74 -6.41
N GLY A 117 -39.00 -26.85 -7.40
CA GLY A 117 -37.85 -26.51 -8.21
C GLY A 117 -36.70 -25.91 -7.39
N ARG A 118 -35.48 -26.22 -7.82
CA ARG A 118 -34.21 -25.70 -7.31
C ARG A 118 -33.54 -24.98 -8.47
N ALA A 119 -32.72 -23.97 -8.18
CA ALA A 119 -31.79 -23.44 -9.16
C ALA A 119 -30.37 -23.49 -8.58
N ASP A 120 -29.49 -24.20 -9.28
CA ASP A 120 -28.06 -24.25 -8.99
C ASP A 120 -27.36 -23.19 -9.84
N TYR A 121 -26.44 -22.42 -9.27
CA TYR A 121 -25.67 -21.41 -10.00
C TYR A 121 -24.17 -21.57 -9.77
N SER A 122 -23.39 -21.08 -10.73
CA SER A 122 -21.94 -20.91 -10.61
C SER A 122 -21.55 -19.61 -11.29
N LEU A 123 -20.76 -18.80 -10.61
CA LEU A 123 -20.23 -17.51 -11.04
C LEU A 123 -18.70 -17.57 -10.90
N THR A 124 -17.98 -17.12 -11.92
CA THR A 124 -16.53 -16.84 -11.84
C THR A 124 -16.29 -15.42 -12.32
N THR A 125 -15.40 -14.70 -11.64
CA THR A 125 -15.09 -13.29 -11.88
C THR A 125 -13.59 -13.09 -12.09
N SER A 126 -13.20 -11.96 -12.69
CA SER A 126 -11.79 -11.58 -12.77
C SER A 126 -11.25 -11.11 -11.41
N GLY A 127 -12.06 -10.39 -10.63
CA GLY A 127 -11.73 -9.92 -9.28
C GLY A 127 -12.21 -10.83 -8.15
N GLN A 128 -11.95 -10.41 -6.91
CA GLN A 128 -12.33 -11.14 -5.71
C GLN A 128 -13.86 -11.15 -5.49
N LEU A 129 -14.33 -12.17 -4.77
CA LEU A 129 -15.74 -12.33 -4.38
C LEU A 129 -15.88 -12.10 -2.88
N SER A 130 -16.90 -11.35 -2.46
CA SER A 130 -17.22 -11.13 -1.05
C SER A 130 -18.71 -11.35 -0.76
N GLY A 131 -18.99 -11.86 0.43
CA GLY A 131 -20.36 -12.12 0.90
C GLY A 131 -20.99 -13.41 0.38
N LEU A 132 -21.48 -14.24 1.30
CA LEU A 132 -22.43 -15.32 1.02
C LEU A 132 -23.59 -15.23 2.02
N SER A 133 -24.82 -15.24 1.53
CA SER A 133 -25.98 -15.39 2.39
C SER A 133 -26.33 -16.87 2.55
N ASP A 134 -25.77 -17.48 3.60
CA ASP A 134 -26.08 -18.81 4.16
C ASP A 134 -25.12 -19.98 3.83
N PHE A 135 -25.38 -21.12 4.47
CA PHE A 135 -24.43 -22.22 4.69
C PHE A 135 -24.39 -23.28 3.57
N GLU A 136 -25.20 -23.18 2.50
CA GLU A 136 -25.20 -24.14 1.38
C GLU A 136 -24.32 -23.72 0.18
N ASP A 137 -23.70 -22.55 0.24
CA ASP A 137 -22.89 -21.99 -0.84
C ASP A 137 -21.38 -22.18 -0.61
N THR A 138 -20.63 -22.25 -1.71
CA THR A 138 -19.17 -22.41 -1.71
C THR A 138 -18.53 -21.25 -2.46
N LEU A 139 -17.63 -20.54 -1.77
CA LEU A 139 -16.72 -19.57 -2.37
C LEU A 139 -15.31 -20.17 -2.38
N ASN A 140 -14.69 -20.19 -3.55
CA ASN A 140 -13.34 -20.72 -3.74
C ASN A 140 -12.56 -19.81 -4.70
N GLY A 141 -11.70 -18.97 -4.14
CA GLY A 141 -11.07 -17.87 -4.87
C GLY A 141 -12.14 -17.00 -5.54
N ASN A 142 -11.98 -16.77 -6.84
CA ASN A 142 -12.87 -15.93 -7.64
C ASN A 142 -14.05 -16.71 -8.22
N THR A 143 -14.46 -17.83 -7.59
CA THR A 143 -15.65 -18.59 -7.98
C THR A 143 -16.64 -18.74 -6.82
N ALA A 144 -17.89 -18.35 -7.06
CA ALA A 144 -19.03 -18.62 -6.19
C ALA A 144 -19.94 -19.69 -6.82
N SER A 145 -20.36 -20.67 -6.04
CA SER A 145 -21.34 -21.67 -6.48
C SER A 145 -22.31 -21.96 -5.37
N GLY A 146 -23.59 -22.11 -5.73
CA GLY A 146 -24.63 -22.14 -4.72
C GLY A 146 -25.98 -22.59 -5.23
N ARG A 147 -26.98 -22.56 -4.35
CA ARG A 147 -28.33 -23.06 -4.66
C ARG A 147 -29.43 -22.26 -3.96
N VAL A 148 -30.38 -21.77 -4.78
CA VAL A 148 -31.66 -21.23 -4.29
C VAL A 148 -32.81 -22.26 -4.34
N GLY A 149 -33.56 -22.40 -3.24
CA GLY A 149 -34.76 -23.25 -3.12
C GLY A 149 -34.55 -24.56 -2.33
N PRO A 150 -35.62 -25.30 -1.95
CA PRO A 150 -36.91 -25.37 -2.65
C PRO A 150 -38.05 -24.54 -2.03
N THR A 151 -37.91 -24.00 -0.82
CA THR A 151 -39.04 -23.37 -0.10
C THR A 151 -39.10 -21.85 -0.28
N ALA A 152 -37.94 -21.18 -0.32
CA ALA A 152 -37.65 -19.81 -0.74
C ALA A 152 -36.16 -19.56 -0.47
N GLY A 153 -35.50 -18.66 -1.19
CA GLY A 153 -34.09 -18.32 -0.96
C GLY A 153 -33.62 -17.26 -1.96
N ASN A 154 -32.74 -16.37 -1.49
CA ASN A 154 -31.97 -15.50 -2.36
C ASN A 154 -30.52 -15.61 -1.94
N ASP A 155 -29.65 -15.77 -2.91
CA ASP A 155 -28.21 -15.78 -2.70
C ASP A 155 -27.69 -14.48 -3.30
N THR A 156 -26.87 -13.76 -2.55
CA THR A 156 -26.25 -12.51 -3.03
C THR A 156 -24.76 -12.65 -2.86
N VAL A 157 -24.04 -12.42 -3.95
CA VAL A 157 -22.59 -12.37 -4.00
C VAL A 157 -22.19 -10.99 -4.50
N ALA A 158 -21.26 -10.35 -3.80
CA ALA A 158 -20.61 -9.14 -4.25
C ALA A 158 -19.28 -9.52 -4.93
N PHE A 159 -18.90 -8.81 -5.97
CA PHE A 159 -17.70 -9.12 -6.75
C PHE A 159 -17.13 -7.87 -7.41
N ALA A 160 -15.80 -7.83 -7.49
CA ALA A 160 -15.08 -6.83 -8.25
C ALA A 160 -14.75 -7.32 -9.67
N GLY A 161 -14.68 -6.40 -10.62
CA GLY A 161 -14.36 -6.66 -12.02
C GLY A 161 -15.41 -7.47 -12.77
N GLU A 162 -15.01 -8.05 -13.90
CA GLU A 162 -15.93 -8.61 -14.88
C GLU A 162 -16.33 -10.07 -14.62
N THR A 163 -17.53 -10.41 -15.06
CA THR A 163 -17.99 -11.81 -15.13
C THR A 163 -17.18 -12.60 -16.18
N THR A 164 -16.39 -13.57 -15.74
CA THR A 164 -15.62 -14.44 -16.65
C THR A 164 -16.36 -15.75 -16.97
N SER A 165 -17.27 -16.19 -16.10
CA SER A 165 -18.22 -17.25 -16.43
C SER A 165 -19.47 -17.20 -15.55
N PHE A 166 -20.62 -17.55 -16.12
CA PHE A 166 -21.85 -17.72 -15.35
C PHE A 166 -22.69 -18.90 -15.86
N SER A 167 -23.20 -19.70 -14.93
CA SER A 167 -24.09 -20.83 -15.20
C SER A 167 -25.28 -20.80 -14.24
N LEU A 168 -26.47 -21.12 -14.76
CA LEU A 168 -27.70 -21.25 -14.00
C LEU A 168 -28.49 -22.46 -14.51
N ASP A 169 -28.70 -23.45 -13.64
CA ASP A 169 -29.54 -24.62 -13.90
C ASP A 169 -30.77 -24.59 -12.99
N GLY A 170 -31.91 -24.17 -13.55
CA GLY A 170 -33.20 -24.12 -12.86
C GLY A 170 -33.84 -22.73 -12.82
N PRO A 171 -35.08 -22.61 -12.30
CA PRO A 171 -35.85 -21.36 -12.35
C PRO A 171 -35.43 -20.36 -11.27
N ALA A 172 -34.69 -19.32 -11.65
CA ALA A 172 -34.38 -18.15 -10.83
C ALA A 172 -34.51 -16.84 -11.64
N VAL A 173 -34.59 -15.71 -10.93
CA VAL A 173 -34.42 -14.36 -11.48
C VAL A 173 -33.12 -13.81 -10.93
N LEU A 174 -32.32 -13.23 -11.82
CA LEU A 174 -31.03 -12.64 -11.52
C LEU A 174 -31.16 -11.13 -11.45
N TYR A 175 -30.50 -10.52 -10.49
CA TYR A 175 -30.32 -9.08 -10.39
C TYR A 175 -28.83 -8.79 -10.37
N LEU A 176 -28.33 -8.00 -11.32
CA LEU A 176 -27.01 -7.39 -11.26
C LEU A 176 -27.22 -5.92 -10.87
N ASP A 177 -26.68 -5.50 -9.74
CA ASP A 177 -26.82 -4.14 -9.19
C ASP A 177 -28.27 -3.67 -9.09
N GLY A 178 -29.14 -4.60 -8.66
CA GLY A 178 -30.57 -4.38 -8.53
C GLY A 178 -31.35 -4.35 -9.86
N THR A 179 -30.69 -4.52 -11.00
CA THR A 179 -31.31 -4.58 -12.33
C THR A 179 -31.49 -6.03 -12.78
N VAL A 180 -32.68 -6.38 -13.29
CA VAL A 180 -32.96 -7.74 -13.76
C VAL A 180 -32.15 -8.03 -15.02
N VAL A 181 -31.34 -9.09 -14.98
CA VAL A 181 -30.50 -9.56 -16.10
C VAL A 181 -30.86 -10.99 -16.50
N GLN A 182 -30.48 -11.39 -17.72
CA GLN A 182 -30.52 -12.78 -18.17
C GLN A 182 -29.14 -13.45 -17.97
N PRO A 183 -29.07 -14.79 -17.85
CA PRO A 183 -27.79 -15.49 -17.77
C PRO A 183 -26.82 -15.19 -18.94
N SER A 184 -27.35 -14.82 -20.11
CA SER A 184 -26.56 -14.41 -21.27
C SER A 184 -25.83 -13.09 -21.08
N ASP A 185 -26.37 -12.21 -20.23
CA ASP A 185 -25.84 -10.86 -19.98
C ASP A 185 -24.68 -10.90 -18.96
N LEU A 186 -24.43 -12.07 -18.38
CA LEU A 186 -23.34 -12.35 -17.43
C LEU A 186 -22.26 -13.26 -18.05
N GLN A 187 -22.25 -13.37 -19.38
CA GLN A 187 -21.16 -14.01 -20.11
C GLN A 187 -20.14 -12.93 -20.48
N PRO A 188 -18.82 -13.24 -20.49
CA PRO A 188 -17.80 -12.26 -20.85
C PRO A 188 -18.05 -11.71 -22.26
N GLU A 189 -17.90 -10.39 -22.43
CA GLU A 189 -17.95 -9.78 -23.76
C GLU A 189 -16.80 -10.34 -24.62
N THR A 190 -17.10 -10.65 -25.88
CA THR A 190 -16.11 -11.12 -26.85
C THR A 190 -15.93 -10.09 -27.96
N HIS A 191 -14.68 -9.79 -28.25
CA HIS A 191 -14.23 -8.89 -29.30
C HIS A 191 -13.53 -9.67 -30.41
N VAL A 192 -13.52 -9.13 -31.62
CA VAL A 192 -12.78 -9.70 -32.75
C VAL A 192 -11.77 -8.70 -33.27
N LEU A 193 -10.48 -9.06 -33.20
CA LEU A 193 -9.41 -8.36 -33.88
C LEU A 193 -9.10 -9.06 -35.21
N SER A 194 -9.07 -8.31 -36.31
CA SER A 194 -8.65 -8.80 -37.62
C SER A 194 -7.49 -7.98 -38.16
N VAL A 195 -6.43 -8.66 -38.59
CA VAL A 195 -5.29 -8.06 -39.30
C VAL A 195 -5.38 -8.47 -40.75
N THR A 196 -5.51 -7.52 -41.67
CA THR A 196 -5.70 -7.79 -43.11
C THR A 196 -4.60 -7.14 -43.94
N LYS A 197 -3.96 -7.92 -44.82
CA LYS A 197 -2.98 -7.38 -45.76
C LYS A 197 -3.61 -6.30 -46.64
N ASN A 198 -3.11 -5.07 -46.54
CA ASN A 198 -3.48 -4.01 -47.48
C ASN A 198 -2.73 -4.26 -48.81
N GLY A 199 -3.35 -4.07 -49.97
CA GLY A 199 -2.82 -4.53 -51.27
C GLY A 199 -1.52 -3.86 -51.80
N ALA A 200 -0.61 -3.40 -50.95
CA ALA A 200 0.71 -2.90 -51.31
C ALA A 200 1.65 -3.99 -51.87
N GLU A 201 2.42 -3.65 -52.92
CA GLU A 201 3.38 -4.54 -53.59
C GLU A 201 4.47 -5.06 -52.64
N ASP A 202 4.69 -6.38 -52.67
CA ASP A 202 5.70 -7.20 -51.98
C ASP A 202 6.04 -6.82 -50.52
N GLY A 203 5.52 -7.58 -49.55
CA GLY A 203 5.94 -7.53 -48.15
C GLY A 203 5.00 -8.31 -47.23
N LYS A 204 5.52 -8.81 -46.10
CA LYS A 204 4.69 -9.33 -44.99
C LYS A 204 4.41 -8.21 -44.00
N ALA A 205 3.33 -8.30 -43.25
CA ALA A 205 3.14 -7.53 -42.04
C ALA A 205 3.10 -8.50 -40.85
N ASN A 206 3.94 -8.28 -39.87
CA ASN A 206 3.95 -9.05 -38.63
C ASN A 206 3.14 -8.31 -37.58
N TYR A 207 2.46 -9.04 -36.72
CA TYR A 207 1.72 -8.46 -35.60
C TYR A 207 1.98 -9.24 -34.32
N GLU A 208 1.87 -8.54 -33.20
CA GLU A 208 1.85 -9.10 -31.85
C GLU A 208 0.71 -8.43 -31.08
N LEU A 209 -0.09 -9.23 -30.41
CA LEU A 209 -1.25 -8.84 -29.63
C LEU A 209 -1.11 -9.43 -28.22
N VAL A 210 -1.39 -8.63 -27.21
CA VAL A 210 -1.57 -9.06 -25.83
C VAL A 210 -2.90 -8.52 -25.32
N VAL A 211 -3.66 -9.38 -24.64
CA VAL A 211 -4.91 -9.03 -23.96
C VAL A 211 -4.80 -9.39 -22.48
N ASN A 212 -5.66 -8.84 -21.64
CA ASN A 212 -5.78 -9.30 -20.24
C ASN A 212 -6.81 -10.45 -20.08
N GLY A 213 -7.54 -10.82 -21.13
CA GLY A 213 -8.47 -11.95 -21.14
C GLY A 213 -7.99 -13.15 -21.97
N THR A 214 -8.91 -13.86 -22.59
CA THR A 214 -8.64 -15.11 -23.32
C THR A 214 -8.54 -14.87 -24.82
N LEU A 215 -7.77 -15.69 -25.54
CA LEU A 215 -7.66 -15.66 -27.00
C LEU A 215 -8.16 -16.97 -27.62
N THR A 216 -9.03 -16.85 -28.61
CA THR A 216 -9.53 -17.97 -29.42
C THR A 216 -9.34 -17.64 -30.91
N PRO A 217 -8.56 -18.44 -31.66
CA PRO A 217 -8.39 -18.21 -33.09
C PRO A 217 -9.70 -18.45 -33.87
N ARG A 218 -10.00 -17.59 -34.85
CA ARG A 218 -11.28 -17.59 -35.58
C ARG A 218 -11.20 -18.08 -37.03
N ASP A 219 -10.00 -18.17 -37.62
CA ASP A 219 -9.76 -18.67 -38.98
C ASP A 219 -8.74 -19.83 -39.01
N ASP A 220 -8.18 -20.17 -40.16
CA ASP A 220 -7.00 -21.04 -40.34
C ASP A 220 -5.72 -20.41 -39.77
N PHE A 221 -5.80 -20.00 -38.52
CA PHE A 221 -4.75 -19.35 -37.75
C PHE A 221 -3.51 -20.26 -37.67
N GLU A 222 -2.59 -20.10 -38.62
CA GLU A 222 -1.28 -20.78 -38.68
C GLU A 222 -0.25 -20.14 -37.71
N ASP A 223 -0.71 -19.18 -36.91
CA ASP A 223 0.07 -18.30 -36.05
C ASP A 223 0.12 -18.81 -34.59
N THR A 224 1.00 -18.21 -33.79
CA THR A 224 1.25 -18.67 -32.42
C THR A 224 0.33 -17.95 -31.44
N ILE A 225 -0.42 -18.72 -30.64
CA ILE A 225 -1.14 -18.22 -29.47
C ILE A 225 -0.51 -18.86 -28.23
N ASN A 226 -0.13 -18.02 -27.27
CA ASN A 226 0.34 -18.43 -25.95
C ASN A 226 -0.47 -17.71 -24.88
N ASN A 227 -1.48 -18.40 -24.35
CA ASN A 227 -2.38 -17.90 -23.31
C ASN A 227 -3.06 -16.58 -23.71
N THR A 228 -2.51 -15.45 -23.27
CA THR A 228 -3.03 -14.10 -23.46
C THR A 228 -2.34 -13.33 -24.60
N ALA A 229 -1.37 -13.94 -25.29
CA ALA A 229 -0.65 -13.34 -26.41
C ALA A 229 -0.88 -14.09 -27.73
N ALA A 230 -1.00 -13.35 -28.83
CA ALA A 230 -1.03 -13.86 -30.20
C ALA A 230 0.00 -13.14 -31.08
N SER A 231 0.74 -13.88 -31.88
CA SER A 231 1.73 -13.31 -32.80
C SER A 231 1.71 -14.02 -34.14
N GLY A 232 1.83 -13.26 -35.22
CA GLY A 232 1.63 -13.81 -36.56
C GLY A 232 2.09 -12.93 -37.72
N SER A 233 1.79 -13.37 -38.95
CA SER A 233 2.12 -12.57 -40.15
C SER A 233 1.12 -12.72 -41.30
N VAL A 234 0.64 -11.59 -41.83
CA VAL A 234 -0.19 -11.56 -43.06
C VAL A 234 0.63 -11.21 -44.31
N GLY A 235 0.31 -11.85 -45.44
CA GLY A 235 0.99 -11.65 -46.73
C GLY A 235 1.94 -12.78 -47.12
N PRO A 236 2.70 -12.67 -48.23
CA PRO A 236 3.04 -11.43 -48.94
C PRO A 236 2.04 -10.95 -50.01
N GLN A 237 1.12 -11.80 -50.50
CA GLN A 237 0.21 -11.44 -51.59
C GLN A 237 -1.21 -11.08 -51.11
N SER A 238 -1.67 -11.74 -50.07
CA SER A 238 -2.97 -11.55 -49.41
C SER A 238 -2.94 -12.30 -48.08
N GLY A 239 -3.86 -12.02 -47.17
CA GLY A 239 -3.97 -12.72 -45.91
C GLY A 239 -4.87 -11.94 -44.96
N THR A 240 -5.59 -12.65 -44.10
CA THR A 240 -6.31 -12.06 -42.98
C THR A 240 -6.23 -13.02 -41.83
N ASP A 241 -5.68 -12.56 -40.72
CA ASP A 241 -5.66 -13.32 -39.48
C ASP A 241 -6.70 -12.71 -38.55
N SER A 242 -7.42 -13.55 -37.82
CA SER A 242 -8.47 -13.09 -36.91
C SER A 242 -8.49 -13.89 -35.63
N VAL A 243 -8.52 -13.17 -34.52
CA VAL A 243 -8.64 -13.71 -33.17
C VAL A 243 -9.89 -13.13 -32.50
N GLU A 244 -10.62 -14.00 -31.84
CA GLU A 244 -11.66 -13.62 -30.88
C GLU A 244 -11.01 -13.55 -29.50
N PHE A 245 -11.33 -12.51 -28.73
CA PHE A 245 -10.78 -12.34 -27.39
C PHE A 245 -11.80 -11.83 -26.39
N THR A 246 -11.57 -12.08 -25.11
CA THR A 246 -12.28 -11.43 -23.99
C THR A 246 -11.36 -10.40 -23.32
N GLY A 247 -11.93 -9.46 -22.57
CA GLY A 247 -11.16 -8.42 -21.89
C GLY A 247 -10.66 -7.33 -22.83
N GLU A 248 -9.61 -6.61 -22.44
CA GLU A 248 -9.04 -5.47 -23.16
C GLU A 248 -7.72 -5.80 -23.84
N ILE A 249 -7.38 -5.02 -24.88
CA ILE A 249 -6.07 -5.06 -25.55
C ILE A 249 -5.06 -4.28 -24.69
N THR A 250 -4.08 -4.97 -24.12
CA THR A 250 -3.01 -4.34 -23.33
C THR A 250 -1.80 -3.97 -24.19
N SER A 251 -1.60 -4.64 -25.32
CA SER A 251 -0.55 -4.30 -26.30
C SER A 251 -0.92 -4.78 -27.70
N LEU A 252 -0.66 -3.97 -28.72
CA LEU A 252 -0.84 -4.34 -30.12
C LEU A 252 0.23 -3.68 -31.01
N SER A 253 1.14 -4.49 -31.53
CA SER A 253 2.15 -4.02 -32.49
C SER A 253 1.84 -4.50 -33.90
N LEU A 254 2.20 -3.66 -34.88
CA LEU A 254 2.13 -3.99 -36.30
C LEU A 254 3.39 -3.49 -37.01
N ASP A 255 4.19 -4.42 -37.52
CA ASP A 255 5.34 -4.12 -38.37
C ASP A 255 5.06 -4.52 -39.81
N GLY A 256 4.76 -3.53 -40.64
CA GLY A 256 4.54 -3.69 -42.08
C GLY A 256 3.13 -3.32 -42.54
N PRO A 257 2.88 -3.40 -43.87
CA PRO A 257 1.67 -2.84 -44.47
C PRO A 257 0.44 -3.76 -44.34
N ALA A 258 -0.36 -3.55 -43.29
CA ALA A 258 -1.69 -4.15 -43.07
C ALA A 258 -2.70 -3.11 -42.54
N VAL A 259 -3.98 -3.50 -42.51
CA VAL A 259 -5.08 -2.78 -41.85
C VAL A 259 -5.51 -3.63 -40.67
N VAL A 260 -5.72 -3.01 -39.52
CA VAL A 260 -6.23 -3.69 -38.32
C VAL A 260 -7.62 -3.18 -38.02
N THR A 261 -8.55 -4.10 -37.74
CA THR A 261 -9.90 -3.75 -37.31
C THR A 261 -10.23 -4.41 -35.98
N LEU A 262 -10.85 -3.66 -35.07
CA LEU A 262 -11.46 -4.16 -33.84
C LEU A 262 -12.98 -4.08 -33.99
N ASP A 263 -13.67 -5.21 -33.87
CA ASP A 263 -15.12 -5.35 -34.07
C ASP A 263 -15.61 -4.76 -35.41
N GLY A 264 -14.76 -4.88 -36.43
CA GLY A 264 -15.01 -4.37 -37.78
C GLY A 264 -14.80 -2.86 -37.96
N GLN A 265 -14.36 -2.14 -36.94
CA GLN A 265 -13.92 -0.74 -37.02
C GLN A 265 -12.41 -0.71 -37.25
N GLU A 266 -11.93 0.05 -38.24
CA GLU A 266 -10.49 0.27 -38.44
C GLU A 266 -9.90 1.06 -37.27
N ILE A 267 -8.84 0.52 -36.67
CA ILE A 267 -8.12 1.12 -35.55
C ILE A 267 -6.68 1.43 -35.97
N ASP A 268 -6.04 2.35 -35.25
CA ASP A 268 -4.60 2.59 -35.38
C ASP A 268 -3.87 1.75 -34.31
N PRO A 269 -3.12 0.70 -34.69
CA PRO A 269 -2.38 -0.12 -33.73
C PRO A 269 -1.43 0.68 -32.84
N SER A 270 -0.90 1.81 -33.33
CA SER A 270 0.02 2.64 -32.54
C SER A 270 -0.63 3.35 -31.35
N THR A 271 -1.97 3.35 -31.25
CA THR A 271 -2.67 3.82 -30.05
C THR A 271 -2.84 2.74 -28.99
N TYR A 272 -2.54 1.48 -29.32
CA TYR A 272 -2.66 0.32 -28.46
C TYR A 272 -1.27 -0.24 -28.20
N GLY A 273 -0.65 0.23 -27.14
CA GLY A 273 0.72 -0.10 -26.83
C GLY A 273 1.44 1.15 -26.37
N ASN A 274 1.71 1.20 -25.08
CA ASN A 274 2.90 1.89 -24.65
C ASN A 274 4.04 1.26 -25.46
N SER A 275 4.65 1.99 -26.40
CA SER A 275 6.08 1.77 -26.60
C SER A 275 6.64 1.92 -25.20
N PRO A 276 7.15 0.85 -24.58
CA PRO A 276 7.44 0.92 -23.16
C PRO A 276 8.40 2.09 -22.97
N GLU A 277 8.09 2.98 -22.02
CA GLU A 277 8.85 4.21 -21.84
C GLU A 277 10.34 3.83 -21.79
N THR A 278 11.10 4.38 -22.74
CA THR A 278 12.52 4.11 -22.82
C THR A 278 13.22 5.10 -21.91
N HIS A 279 13.78 4.60 -20.83
CA HIS A 279 14.58 5.34 -19.90
C HIS A 279 16.06 5.27 -20.29
N THR A 280 16.84 6.26 -19.88
CA THR A 280 18.30 6.29 -20.07
C THR A 280 18.99 6.42 -18.72
N LEU A 281 19.73 5.39 -18.34
CA LEU A 281 20.64 5.45 -17.20
C LEU A 281 22.03 5.84 -17.71
N VAL A 282 22.65 6.81 -17.05
CA VAL A 282 24.04 7.21 -17.33
C VAL A 282 24.83 7.21 -16.03
N VAL A 283 25.96 6.50 -16.02
CA VAL A 283 26.92 6.48 -14.93
C VAL A 283 28.17 7.21 -15.41
N THR A 284 28.61 8.25 -14.71
CA THR A 284 29.78 9.06 -15.08
C THR A 284 30.76 9.17 -13.92
N LYS A 285 32.05 8.94 -14.16
CA LYS A 285 33.10 9.10 -13.13
C LYS A 285 33.04 10.50 -12.49
N ASP A 286 32.92 10.55 -11.17
CA ASP A 286 32.95 11.82 -10.43
C ASP A 286 34.38 12.16 -9.98
N GLY A 287 34.84 13.37 -10.28
CA GLY A 287 36.08 13.94 -9.76
C GLY A 287 37.41 13.36 -10.28
N ALA A 288 38.50 14.04 -9.89
CA ALA A 288 39.89 13.77 -10.31
C ALA A 288 40.65 12.80 -9.40
N GLU A 289 39.99 12.20 -8.39
CA GLU A 289 40.61 11.20 -7.53
C GLU A 289 40.81 9.88 -8.27
N ASP A 290 41.99 9.29 -8.11
CA ASP A 290 42.37 7.98 -8.68
C ASP A 290 41.46 6.88 -8.12
N GLY A 291 40.68 6.22 -8.98
CA GLY A 291 39.81 5.12 -8.56
C GLY A 291 38.73 4.80 -9.60
N LYS A 292 38.27 3.56 -9.63
CA LYS A 292 37.14 3.13 -10.46
C LYS A 292 35.85 3.21 -9.64
N ALA A 293 34.73 3.39 -10.31
CA ALA A 293 33.42 3.11 -9.74
C ALA A 293 32.80 1.93 -10.50
N ASN A 294 32.42 0.87 -9.79
CA ASN A 294 31.77 -0.30 -10.36
C ASN A 294 30.27 -0.17 -10.14
N TYR A 295 29.46 -0.51 -11.14
CA TYR A 295 28.00 -0.48 -11.02
C TYR A 295 27.39 -1.78 -11.53
N GLN A 296 26.20 -2.07 -11.02
CA GLN A 296 25.35 -3.17 -11.47
C GLN A 296 23.89 -2.76 -11.30
N PHE A 297 23.04 -3.09 -12.26
CA PHE A 297 21.60 -2.87 -12.15
C PHE A 297 20.81 -3.89 -12.95
N SER A 298 19.56 -4.11 -12.55
CA SER A 298 18.58 -4.94 -13.25
C SER A 298 17.31 -4.14 -13.54
N VAL A 299 16.58 -4.56 -14.56
CA VAL A 299 15.26 -4.01 -14.93
C VAL A 299 14.21 -5.11 -15.05
N ASP A 300 12.93 -4.76 -15.00
CA ASP A 300 11.82 -5.68 -15.32
C ASP A 300 11.49 -5.69 -16.84
N GLY A 301 12.06 -4.77 -17.62
CA GLY A 301 11.94 -4.71 -19.07
C GLY A 301 13.20 -5.12 -19.82
N THR A 302 13.57 -4.36 -20.86
CA THR A 302 14.66 -4.70 -21.80
C THR A 302 15.82 -3.75 -21.66
N LEU A 303 17.04 -4.21 -21.96
CA LEU A 303 18.25 -3.39 -21.97
C LEU A 303 18.80 -3.25 -23.40
N THR A 304 19.11 -2.01 -23.80
CA THR A 304 19.75 -1.68 -25.07
C THR A 304 21.02 -0.83 -24.79
N PRO A 305 22.22 -1.37 -25.01
CA PRO A 305 23.46 -0.61 -24.82
C PRO A 305 23.55 0.57 -25.79
N ARG A 306 24.11 1.70 -25.35
CA ARG A 306 24.49 2.81 -26.24
C ARG A 306 25.97 2.76 -26.64
N ASP A 307 26.33 3.57 -27.64
CA ASP A 307 27.50 3.52 -28.56
C ASP A 307 28.93 3.43 -27.93
N ASP A 308 29.05 3.29 -26.61
CA ASP A 308 30.31 3.16 -25.86
C ASP A 308 30.27 2.13 -24.70
N PHE A 309 29.21 1.33 -24.59
CA PHE A 309 29.08 0.31 -23.53
C PHE A 309 30.01 -0.90 -23.77
N GLU A 310 31.20 -0.89 -23.16
CA GLU A 310 32.19 -1.99 -23.18
C GLU A 310 31.94 -3.03 -22.06
N ASP A 311 30.79 -2.93 -21.40
CA ASP A 311 30.43 -3.61 -20.18
C ASP A 311 29.48 -4.80 -20.43
N THR A 312 29.13 -5.55 -19.39
CA THR A 312 28.39 -6.81 -19.54
C THR A 312 26.88 -6.58 -19.46
N ILE A 313 26.12 -7.02 -20.47
CA ILE A 313 24.65 -7.14 -20.42
C ILE A 313 24.28 -8.62 -20.47
N ASN A 314 23.44 -9.06 -19.54
CA ASN A 314 22.85 -10.39 -19.52
C ASN A 314 21.33 -10.28 -19.33
N ASN A 315 20.60 -10.42 -20.44
CA ASN A 315 19.15 -10.30 -20.47
C ASN A 315 18.66 -8.96 -19.91
N THR A 316 18.19 -8.94 -18.66
CA THR A 316 17.64 -7.77 -17.97
C THR A 316 18.61 -7.13 -16.98
N ALA A 317 19.86 -7.62 -16.89
CA ALA A 317 20.88 -7.10 -15.99
C ALA A 317 22.09 -6.52 -16.75
N ALA A 318 22.67 -5.44 -16.23
CA ALA A 318 23.90 -4.83 -16.73
C ALA A 318 24.90 -4.60 -15.59
N SER A 319 26.19 -4.78 -15.86
CA SER A 319 27.27 -4.51 -14.90
C SER A 319 28.53 -4.00 -15.57
N GLY A 320 29.22 -3.09 -14.92
CA GLY A 320 30.29 -2.32 -15.54
C GLY A 320 31.16 -1.48 -14.61
N SER A 321 32.08 -0.69 -15.19
CA SER A 321 32.92 0.22 -14.40
C SER A 321 33.34 1.50 -15.15
N VAL A 322 33.17 2.66 -14.49
CA VAL A 322 33.70 3.95 -14.97
C VAL A 322 35.02 4.32 -14.30
N GLY A 323 35.97 4.88 -15.05
CA GLY A 323 37.29 5.29 -14.56
C GLY A 323 38.42 4.29 -14.86
N PRO A 324 39.65 4.49 -14.33
CA PRO A 324 39.96 5.32 -13.18
C PRO A 324 40.20 6.81 -13.47
N THR A 325 40.41 7.21 -14.73
CA THR A 325 40.77 8.60 -15.08
C THR A 325 39.60 9.42 -15.61
N ALA A 326 38.72 8.78 -16.38
CA ALA A 326 37.46 9.29 -16.89
C ALA A 326 36.64 8.08 -17.37
N GLY A 327 35.34 8.26 -17.57
CA GLY A 327 34.45 7.22 -18.08
C GLY A 327 33.00 7.64 -17.93
N THR A 328 32.21 7.32 -18.93
CA THR A 328 30.76 7.46 -18.94
C THR A 328 30.21 6.23 -19.62
N ASP A 329 29.29 5.54 -18.96
CA ASP A 329 28.56 4.42 -19.54
C ASP A 329 27.09 4.80 -19.61
N SER A 330 26.44 4.46 -20.72
CA SER A 330 25.02 4.74 -20.94
C SER A 330 24.28 3.50 -21.41
N VAL A 331 23.15 3.23 -20.76
CA VAL A 331 22.24 2.14 -21.13
C VAL A 331 20.84 2.70 -21.29
N GLU A 332 20.20 2.37 -22.41
CA GLU A 332 18.77 2.58 -22.59
C GLU A 332 18.03 1.34 -22.08
N PHE A 333 16.92 1.53 -21.38
CA PHE A 333 16.12 0.44 -20.87
C PHE A 333 14.64 0.74 -20.92
N THR A 334 13.83 -0.31 -20.83
CA THR A 334 12.38 -0.21 -20.69
C THR A 334 11.96 -0.78 -19.34
N GLY A 335 10.81 -0.35 -18.82
CA GLY A 335 10.33 -0.78 -17.51
C GLY A 335 11.06 -0.10 -16.35
N ASN A 336 11.01 -0.67 -15.16
CA ASN A 336 11.58 -0.10 -13.93
C ASN A 336 12.94 -0.71 -13.62
N ILE A 337 13.81 0.06 -12.96
CA ILE A 337 15.01 -0.48 -12.32
C ILE A 337 14.55 -1.28 -11.09
N THR A 338 14.87 -2.58 -11.07
CA THR A 338 14.50 -3.51 -9.98
C THR A 338 15.61 -3.70 -8.97
N SER A 339 16.87 -3.44 -9.36
CA SER A 339 18.01 -3.39 -8.45
C SER A 339 19.07 -2.42 -8.99
N PHE A 340 19.79 -1.75 -8.08
CA PHE A 340 20.90 -0.87 -8.45
C PHE A 340 21.99 -0.90 -7.37
N SER A 341 23.24 -1.00 -7.79
CA SER A 341 24.42 -0.93 -6.93
C SER A 341 25.51 -0.07 -7.58
N LEU A 342 26.18 0.72 -6.76
CA LEU A 342 27.33 1.55 -7.15
C LEU A 342 28.37 1.53 -6.04
N ASP A 343 29.55 1.01 -6.36
CA ASP A 343 30.73 1.01 -5.49
C ASP A 343 31.79 1.94 -6.06
N GLY A 344 32.00 3.08 -5.40
CA GLY A 344 32.98 4.11 -5.79
C GLY A 344 32.34 5.41 -6.28
N PRO A 345 33.15 6.46 -6.52
CA PRO A 345 32.67 7.79 -6.82
C PRO A 345 32.19 7.93 -8.28
N ALA A 346 30.87 8.02 -8.49
CA ALA A 346 30.27 8.36 -9.78
C ALA A 346 29.01 9.23 -9.60
N VAL A 347 28.72 10.01 -10.64
CA VAL A 347 27.44 10.69 -10.82
C VAL A 347 26.53 9.78 -11.63
N VAL A 348 25.32 9.54 -11.13
CA VAL A 348 24.27 8.80 -11.85
C VAL A 348 23.20 9.78 -12.28
N THR A 349 22.76 9.66 -13.53
CA THR A 349 21.57 10.36 -14.02
C THR A 349 20.58 9.37 -14.61
N LEU A 350 19.30 9.55 -14.31
CA LEU A 350 18.18 8.85 -14.94
C LEU A 350 17.42 9.87 -15.78
N ASP A 351 17.27 9.59 -17.08
CA ASP A 351 16.60 10.47 -18.05
C ASP A 351 17.18 11.90 -18.11
N GLY A 352 18.48 12.01 -17.82
CA GLY A 352 19.21 13.28 -17.81
C GLY A 352 19.12 14.06 -16.49
N GLU A 353 18.30 13.61 -15.54
CA GLU A 353 18.20 14.20 -14.20
C GLU A 353 19.18 13.49 -13.25
N LYS A 354 19.86 14.27 -12.40
CA LYS A 354 20.79 13.70 -11.41
C LYS A 354 19.99 12.97 -10.32
N THR A 355 20.26 11.69 -10.16
CA THR A 355 19.54 10.83 -9.22
C THR A 355 20.48 10.31 -8.13
N ASP A 356 19.98 10.17 -6.91
CA ASP A 356 20.71 9.45 -5.85
C ASP A 356 20.72 7.95 -6.20
N PRO A 357 21.89 7.33 -6.43
CA PRO A 357 22.02 5.89 -6.67
C PRO A 357 21.28 5.02 -5.64
N ARG A 358 21.12 5.51 -4.41
CA ARG A 358 20.49 4.79 -3.29
C ARG A 358 18.97 4.70 -3.40
N ALA A 359 18.36 5.48 -4.28
CA ALA A 359 16.92 5.55 -4.52
C ALA A 359 16.50 4.75 -5.77
N LEU A 360 17.44 4.10 -6.45
CA LEU A 360 17.16 3.26 -7.63
C LEU A 360 17.03 1.80 -7.21
N GLY A 361 16.11 1.06 -7.83
CA GLY A 361 15.92 -0.36 -7.53
C GLY A 361 15.43 -0.61 -6.11
N THR A 362 14.55 0.26 -5.61
CA THR A 362 13.99 0.16 -4.26
C THR A 362 12.48 -0.10 -4.31
N THR A 363 12.00 -0.97 -3.44
CA THR A 363 10.57 -1.21 -3.23
C THR A 363 10.10 -0.41 -2.02
N GLN A 364 9.15 0.51 -2.21
CA GLN A 364 8.49 1.16 -1.08
C GLN A 364 7.60 0.15 -0.36
N ILE A 365 7.65 0.17 0.97
CA ILE A 365 6.91 -0.75 1.82
C ILE A 365 6.15 -0.01 2.91
N GLU A 366 5.05 -0.63 3.34
CA GLU A 366 4.16 -0.17 4.38
C GLU A 366 4.41 -0.91 5.70
N PHE A 367 3.97 -0.31 6.79
CA PHE A 367 4.12 -0.90 8.11
C PHE A 367 3.13 -2.05 8.33
N ASN A 368 3.54 -3.01 9.14
CA ASN A 368 2.73 -4.15 9.57
C ASN A 368 2.24 -5.07 8.44
N GLN A 369 2.89 -5.00 7.27
CA GLN A 369 2.72 -5.96 6.18
C GLN A 369 3.90 -6.93 6.15
N THR A 370 3.62 -8.19 5.81
CA THR A 370 4.65 -9.19 5.59
C THR A 370 5.17 -9.09 4.16
N TYR A 371 6.48 -8.90 4.02
CA TYR A 371 7.19 -8.94 2.75
C TYR A 371 8.03 -10.20 2.70
N GLU A 372 8.03 -10.87 1.56
CA GLU A 372 8.82 -12.06 1.31
C GLU A 372 9.55 -12.00 -0.03
N GLY A 373 10.58 -12.80 -0.18
CA GLY A 373 11.35 -12.90 -1.41
C GLY A 373 12.47 -13.91 -1.30
N ASP A 374 13.19 -14.11 -2.40
CA ASP A 374 14.36 -14.97 -2.49
C ASP A 374 15.55 -14.16 -3.01
N VAL A 375 16.73 -14.33 -2.42
CA VAL A 375 17.98 -13.72 -2.91
C VAL A 375 19.02 -14.79 -3.22
N SER A 376 19.78 -14.61 -4.30
CA SER A 376 20.88 -15.51 -4.68
C SER A 376 22.04 -14.80 -5.40
N GLY A 377 23.27 -15.27 -5.19
CA GLY A 377 24.47 -14.69 -5.77
C GLY A 377 24.66 -13.22 -5.39
N ASP A 378 24.95 -12.38 -6.39
CA ASP A 378 25.15 -10.93 -6.23
C ASP A 378 23.81 -10.15 -6.16
N GLU A 379 22.67 -10.82 -6.08
CA GLU A 379 21.36 -10.20 -5.97
C GLU A 379 21.17 -9.48 -4.63
N ARG A 380 20.49 -8.33 -4.70
CA ARG A 380 20.15 -7.52 -3.55
C ARG A 380 18.76 -6.94 -3.73
N HIS A 381 17.93 -7.09 -2.71
CA HIS A 381 16.65 -6.39 -2.62
C HIS A 381 16.77 -5.22 -1.66
N VAL A 382 16.22 -4.06 -2.05
CA VAL A 382 16.24 -2.85 -1.24
C VAL A 382 14.81 -2.41 -1.00
N TYR A 383 14.42 -2.34 0.25
CA TYR A 383 13.12 -1.86 0.66
C TYR A 383 13.24 -0.52 1.36
N THR A 384 12.29 0.39 1.11
CA THR A 384 12.30 1.75 1.66
C THR A 384 11.01 2.06 2.41
N PHE A 385 11.14 2.76 3.53
CA PHE A 385 10.02 3.27 4.32
C PHE A 385 10.42 4.58 5.01
N SER A 386 9.46 5.42 5.36
CA SER A 386 9.72 6.72 5.97
C SER A 386 9.40 6.71 7.45
N VAL A 387 10.35 7.19 8.27
CA VAL A 387 10.22 7.23 9.73
C VAL A 387 10.60 8.61 10.25
N ASP A 388 9.87 9.08 11.27
CA ASP A 388 10.21 10.29 11.99
C ASP A 388 11.34 10.05 12.99
N GLN A 389 12.14 11.09 13.22
CA GLN A 389 13.16 11.08 14.26
C GLN A 389 12.58 10.60 15.62
N ASP A 390 13.40 9.85 16.35
CA ASP A 390 13.17 9.30 17.68
C ASP A 390 12.14 8.14 17.74
N ALA A 391 11.47 7.79 16.63
CA ALA A 391 10.63 6.59 16.58
C ALA A 391 11.47 5.30 16.64
N TYR A 392 10.96 4.28 17.31
CA TYR A 392 11.55 2.95 17.34
C TYR A 392 11.16 2.16 16.10
N ILE A 393 12.14 1.48 15.50
CA ILE A 393 11.97 0.60 14.35
C ILE A 393 12.24 -0.82 14.82
N ARG A 394 11.34 -1.75 14.52
CA ARG A 394 11.50 -3.19 14.76
C ARG A 394 11.19 -3.96 13.48
N ILE A 395 12.06 -4.88 13.12
CA ILE A 395 11.99 -5.67 11.90
C ILE A 395 12.12 -7.15 12.25
N PRO A 396 11.01 -7.86 12.51
CA PRO A 396 11.01 -9.32 12.59
C PRO A 396 11.54 -9.90 11.28
N PHE A 397 12.68 -10.59 11.30
CA PHE A 397 13.30 -11.15 10.09
C PHE A 397 13.45 -12.66 10.22
N GLY A 398 12.85 -13.40 9.30
CA GLY A 398 12.88 -14.87 9.27
C GLY A 398 13.11 -15.40 7.87
N GLY A 399 13.29 -16.72 7.75
CA GLY A 399 13.54 -17.33 6.44
C GLY A 399 13.44 -18.85 6.42
N GLY A 400 13.80 -19.39 5.26
CA GLY A 400 13.90 -20.84 5.04
C GLY A 400 15.08 -21.49 5.78
N PRO A 401 15.43 -22.75 5.43
CA PRO A 401 16.59 -23.43 6.02
C PRO A 401 17.94 -22.78 5.65
N ASP A 402 17.95 -21.98 4.59
CA ASP A 402 19.09 -21.22 4.09
C ASP A 402 19.00 -19.76 4.55
N THR A 403 20.15 -19.09 4.66
CA THR A 403 20.28 -17.80 5.37
C THR A 403 20.37 -16.62 4.41
N ALA A 404 19.52 -15.61 4.57
CA ALA A 404 19.67 -14.28 3.99
C ALA A 404 20.17 -13.31 5.06
N ARG A 405 20.85 -12.22 4.67
CA ARG A 405 21.23 -11.13 5.57
C ARG A 405 20.41 -9.89 5.25
N ALA A 406 19.75 -9.34 6.27
CA ALA A 406 19.10 -8.04 6.21
C ALA A 406 19.91 -7.00 7.01
N THR A 407 20.05 -5.80 6.45
CA THR A 407 20.74 -4.68 7.09
C THR A 407 19.91 -3.41 6.98
N LEU A 408 19.69 -2.74 8.12
CA LEU A 408 18.93 -1.49 8.23
C LEU A 408 19.89 -0.29 8.11
N TYR A 409 19.56 0.64 7.23
CA TYR A 409 20.31 1.88 7.01
C TYR A 409 19.44 3.12 7.27
N ALA A 410 20.02 4.11 7.94
CA ALA A 410 19.47 5.45 8.09
C ALA A 410 19.45 6.22 6.75
N PRO A 411 18.68 7.33 6.65
CA PRO A 411 18.67 8.21 5.48
C PRO A 411 20.06 8.72 5.07
N SER A 412 20.92 9.03 6.03
CA SER A 412 22.34 9.39 5.82
C SER A 412 23.17 8.29 5.13
N GLY A 413 22.71 7.04 5.17
CA GLY A 413 23.42 5.85 4.72
C GLY A 413 24.25 5.17 5.82
N THR A 414 24.10 5.60 7.07
CA THR A 414 24.69 4.93 8.24
C THR A 414 24.01 3.59 8.46
N GLU A 415 24.79 2.53 8.63
CA GLU A 415 24.28 1.22 9.06
C GLU A 415 23.84 1.31 10.52
N LEU A 416 22.60 0.91 10.80
CA LEU A 416 22.02 0.94 12.15
C LEU A 416 22.10 -0.43 12.81
N ASP A 417 21.67 -1.46 12.08
CA ASP A 417 21.62 -2.81 12.62
C ASP A 417 21.53 -3.88 11.51
N THR A 418 21.84 -5.13 11.82
CA THR A 418 21.80 -6.25 10.87
C THR A 418 21.38 -7.56 11.50
N SER A 419 20.60 -8.33 10.77
CA SER A 419 20.18 -9.69 11.15
C SER A 419 20.41 -10.67 10.01
N VAL A 420 20.51 -11.95 10.38
CA VAL A 420 20.60 -13.07 9.46
C VAL A 420 19.40 -13.97 9.70
N SER A 421 18.69 -14.32 8.63
CA SER A 421 17.52 -15.18 8.75
C SER A 421 17.96 -16.59 9.14
N TYR A 422 17.26 -17.15 10.11
CA TYR A 422 17.33 -18.57 10.45
C TYR A 422 15.91 -19.15 10.29
N ALA A 423 15.74 -20.45 10.58
CA ALA A 423 14.42 -21.07 10.65
C ALA A 423 13.50 -20.41 11.70
N ASP A 424 14.08 -19.70 12.67
CA ASP A 424 13.36 -18.88 13.64
C ASP A 424 13.45 -17.40 13.22
N THR A 425 12.37 -16.64 13.43
CA THR A 425 12.32 -15.19 13.20
C THR A 425 13.08 -14.46 14.31
N ILE A 426 14.11 -13.71 13.94
CA ILE A 426 14.91 -12.88 14.85
C ILE A 426 14.64 -11.42 14.50
N PRO A 427 14.02 -10.62 15.39
CA PRO A 427 13.84 -9.20 15.15
C PRO A 427 15.18 -8.48 15.17
N PHE A 428 15.27 -7.35 14.48
CA PHE A 428 16.37 -6.38 14.55
C PHE A 428 15.84 -4.96 14.32
N GLY A 429 16.59 -3.93 14.70
CA GLY A 429 16.00 -2.59 14.78
C GLY A 429 16.92 -1.50 15.28
N ALA A 430 16.33 -0.33 15.48
CA ALA A 430 17.00 0.83 16.09
C ALA A 430 15.99 1.91 16.44
N GLN A 431 16.36 2.83 17.33
CA GLN A 431 15.72 4.15 17.40
C GLN A 431 16.18 5.02 16.22
N ALA A 432 15.24 5.70 15.56
CA ALA A 432 15.47 6.50 14.38
C ALA A 432 16.29 7.77 14.69
N PRO A 433 17.55 7.91 14.23
CA PRO A 433 18.37 9.08 14.55
C PRO A 433 17.96 10.36 13.80
N GLU A 434 17.19 10.26 12.72
CA GLU A 434 16.81 11.40 11.87
C GLU A 434 15.51 11.10 11.10
N THR A 435 14.66 12.10 10.88
CA THR A 435 13.49 11.93 10.00
C THR A 435 13.95 11.70 8.56
N GLY A 436 13.42 10.68 7.90
CA GLY A 436 13.64 10.48 6.47
C GLY A 436 13.35 9.06 5.99
N THR A 437 13.86 8.72 4.81
CA THR A 437 13.69 7.41 4.18
C THR A 437 14.78 6.43 4.62
N TYR A 438 14.36 5.40 5.35
CA TYR A 438 15.19 4.29 5.80
C TYR A 438 15.23 3.20 4.73
N ARG A 439 16.26 2.36 4.77
CA ARG A 439 16.44 1.25 3.82
C ARG A 439 16.71 -0.06 4.53
N ILE A 440 15.99 -1.11 4.16
CA ILE A 440 16.36 -2.50 4.46
C ILE A 440 17.01 -3.08 3.23
N VAL A 441 18.18 -3.67 3.42
CA VAL A 441 18.98 -4.26 2.36
C VAL A 441 19.09 -5.74 2.62
N VAL A 442 18.46 -6.53 1.77
CA VAL A 442 18.51 -8.00 1.85
C VAL A 442 19.49 -8.52 0.80
N THR A 443 20.42 -9.37 1.24
CA THR A 443 21.48 -9.96 0.42
C THR A 443 21.62 -11.45 0.75
N GLU A 444 22.20 -12.22 -0.16
CA GLU A 444 22.56 -13.61 0.11
C GLU A 444 23.56 -13.71 1.30
N HIS A 445 23.43 -14.78 2.08
CA HIS A 445 24.40 -15.15 3.10
C HIS A 445 24.84 -16.63 2.89
N ASP A 446 26.15 -16.86 2.84
CA ASP A 446 26.82 -18.17 2.71
C ASP A 446 26.54 -19.00 1.42
N ASP A 447 26.36 -18.35 0.27
CA ASP A 447 26.24 -18.99 -1.07
C ASP A 447 25.09 -20.03 -1.20
N ALA A 448 23.98 -19.82 -0.48
CA ALA A 448 22.78 -20.66 -0.52
C ALA A 448 21.53 -19.85 -0.91
N PHE A 449 20.72 -20.39 -1.83
CA PHE A 449 19.41 -19.85 -2.21
C PHE A 449 18.57 -19.61 -0.96
N SER A 450 18.22 -18.36 -0.67
CA SER A 450 17.64 -18.01 0.63
C SER A 450 16.35 -17.23 0.47
N GLY A 451 15.24 -17.93 0.74
CA GLY A 451 13.95 -17.29 0.97
C GLY A 451 13.93 -16.59 2.32
N TYR A 452 13.41 -15.37 2.35
CA TYR A 452 13.25 -14.56 3.55
C TYR A 452 11.84 -14.00 3.64
N HIS A 453 11.43 -13.65 4.85
CA HIS A 453 10.25 -12.83 5.09
C HIS A 453 10.54 -11.84 6.22
N PHE A 454 9.87 -10.69 6.19
CA PHE A 454 9.97 -9.69 7.23
C PHE A 454 8.75 -8.79 7.32
N GLU A 455 8.65 -8.07 8.42
CA GLU A 455 7.67 -7.01 8.65
C GLU A 455 8.41 -5.77 9.16
N VAL A 456 7.87 -4.57 8.94
CA VAL A 456 8.39 -3.36 9.59
C VAL A 456 7.33 -2.83 10.56
N ASN A 457 7.67 -2.81 11.84
CA ASN A 457 6.87 -2.17 12.88
C ASN A 457 7.55 -0.88 13.33
N THR A 458 6.75 0.12 13.64
CA THR A 458 7.23 1.34 14.27
C THR A 458 6.39 1.74 15.48
N ALA A 459 7.02 2.45 16.40
CA ALA A 459 6.35 3.08 17.53
C ALA A 459 7.02 4.41 17.83
N ARG A 460 6.24 5.40 18.27
CA ARG A 460 6.81 6.66 18.78
C ARG A 460 7.03 6.54 20.29
N PRO A 461 8.00 7.28 20.84
CA PRO A 461 8.05 7.51 22.28
C PRO A 461 6.68 7.98 22.77
N ASP A 462 6.22 7.42 23.89
CA ASP A 462 4.89 7.71 24.41
C ASP A 462 4.83 9.10 25.07
N GLY A 463 3.66 9.44 25.63
CA GLY A 463 3.44 10.73 26.28
C GLY A 463 3.99 10.84 27.71
N LEU A 464 4.58 9.77 28.24
CA LEU A 464 5.13 9.68 29.60
C LEU A 464 6.59 10.13 29.64
N GLU A 465 7.26 10.13 28.49
CA GLU A 465 8.64 10.54 28.34
C GLU A 465 8.91 12.02 28.74
N PRO A 466 10.08 12.32 29.35
CA PRO A 466 11.17 11.39 29.67
C PRO A 466 10.95 10.66 31.01
N ASP A 467 10.91 9.34 31.03
CA ASP A 467 10.88 8.54 32.27
C ASP A 467 11.97 7.46 32.41
N ASP A 468 13.03 7.58 31.59
CA ASP A 468 14.29 6.81 31.58
C ASP A 468 15.03 6.67 32.93
N ALA A 469 14.71 7.51 33.91
CA ALA A 469 15.42 7.60 35.17
C ALA A 469 14.48 7.73 36.37
N GLN A 470 14.89 7.13 37.50
CA GLN A 470 14.15 7.23 38.76
C GLN A 470 13.82 8.69 39.16
N SER A 471 14.68 9.65 38.81
CA SER A 471 14.46 11.08 39.09
C SER A 471 13.39 11.75 38.22
N SER A 472 13.08 11.17 37.07
CA SER A 472 12.04 11.65 36.13
C SER A 472 10.82 10.72 36.10
N ALA A 473 10.72 9.78 37.05
CA ALA A 473 9.69 8.76 37.09
C ALA A 473 8.26 9.30 36.96
N THR A 474 7.48 8.69 36.08
CA THR A 474 6.07 8.97 35.84
C THR A 474 5.23 8.60 37.06
N THR A 475 4.41 9.52 37.57
CA THR A 475 3.55 9.22 38.73
C THR A 475 2.34 8.40 38.33
N LEU A 476 2.18 7.20 38.90
CA LEU A 476 0.99 6.36 38.75
C LEU A 476 -0.04 6.68 39.83
N ALA A 477 -1.30 6.85 39.42
CA ALA A 477 -2.41 6.83 40.35
C ALA A 477 -2.71 5.37 40.72
N SER A 478 -2.84 5.07 42.01
CA SER A 478 -3.12 3.71 42.51
C SER A 478 -4.32 3.08 41.79
N GLY A 479 -4.09 1.96 41.10
CA GLY A 479 -5.10 1.22 40.35
C GLY A 479 -5.55 1.87 39.04
N GLN A 480 -4.79 2.83 38.51
CA GLN A 480 -4.98 3.35 37.15
C GLN A 480 -3.83 2.85 36.27
N PRO A 481 -4.12 2.01 35.26
CA PRO A 481 -3.10 1.55 34.34
C PRO A 481 -2.53 2.72 33.52
N ALA A 482 -1.27 2.57 33.11
CA ALA A 482 -0.59 3.44 32.15
C ALA A 482 -0.12 2.61 30.95
N GLU A 483 -0.44 3.09 29.76
CA GLU A 483 0.04 2.56 28.47
C GLU A 483 1.41 3.17 28.19
N ALA A 484 2.39 2.33 27.91
CA ALA A 484 3.77 2.74 27.72
C ALA A 484 4.48 1.96 26.61
N ILE A 485 5.55 2.56 26.09
CA ILE A 485 6.42 2.02 25.05
C ILE A 485 7.84 2.02 25.58
N LEU A 486 8.41 0.83 25.75
CA LEU A 486 9.80 0.64 26.14
C LEU A 486 10.66 0.43 24.89
N GLY A 487 11.54 1.37 24.57
CA GLY A 487 12.52 1.23 23.49
C GLY A 487 13.76 0.41 23.87
N GLU A 488 14.61 0.20 22.88
CA GLU A 488 15.89 -0.50 23.04
C GLU A 488 16.83 0.26 24.00
N GLY A 489 17.25 -0.42 25.07
CA GLY A 489 18.20 0.13 26.04
C GLY A 489 17.60 1.14 27.02
N GLU A 490 16.29 1.37 26.97
CA GLU A 490 15.57 2.29 27.86
C GLU A 490 15.10 1.63 29.15
N HIS A 491 14.69 2.47 30.10
CA HIS A 491 14.19 2.06 31.40
C HIS A 491 13.04 2.97 31.83
N ASP A 492 11.81 2.48 31.77
CA ASP A 492 10.68 3.31 32.20
C ASP A 492 10.53 3.23 33.71
N TRP A 493 10.57 4.39 34.37
CA TRP A 493 10.39 4.50 35.81
C TRP A 493 9.03 5.06 36.14
N PHE A 494 8.31 4.37 37.02
CA PHE A 494 7.04 4.82 37.57
C PHE A 494 7.14 5.02 39.08
N ALA A 495 6.38 5.97 39.61
CA ALA A 495 6.35 6.32 41.03
C ALA A 495 4.94 6.13 41.62
N LEU A 496 4.88 5.51 42.80
CA LEU A 496 3.65 5.29 43.57
C LEU A 496 3.91 5.59 45.06
N ASP A 497 3.09 6.44 45.66
CA ASP A 497 3.14 6.66 47.11
C ASP A 497 2.43 5.53 47.86
N ALA A 498 3.09 5.00 48.90
CA ALA A 498 2.51 3.99 49.78
C ALA A 498 2.79 4.30 51.26
N GLN A 499 1.90 3.83 52.13
CA GLN A 499 2.03 3.88 53.58
C GLN A 499 2.56 2.56 54.13
N SER A 500 3.30 2.65 55.24
CA SER A 500 3.78 1.47 55.95
C SER A 500 2.62 0.54 56.31
N GLY A 501 2.71 -0.71 55.85
CA GLY A 501 1.70 -1.75 56.04
C GLY A 501 0.75 -1.97 54.86
N GLU A 502 0.70 -1.07 53.88
CA GLU A 502 -0.07 -1.29 52.64
C GLU A 502 0.57 -2.39 51.79
N GLN A 503 -0.27 -3.09 51.02
CA GLN A 503 0.18 -4.07 50.04
C GLN A 503 0.33 -3.38 48.69
N ILE A 504 1.56 -3.36 48.17
CA ILE A 504 1.87 -2.90 46.83
C ILE A 504 1.79 -4.11 45.90
N THR A 505 0.96 -4.02 44.86
CA THR A 505 0.88 -5.00 43.78
C THR A 505 1.16 -4.32 42.46
N VAL A 506 2.03 -4.91 41.64
CA VAL A 506 2.40 -4.45 40.30
C VAL A 506 2.05 -5.56 39.31
N ASP A 507 1.27 -5.20 38.31
CA ASP A 507 0.87 -6.04 37.17
C ASP A 507 1.39 -5.34 35.90
N LEU A 508 2.04 -6.10 35.02
CA LEU A 508 2.58 -5.62 33.75
C LEU A 508 2.06 -6.55 32.65
N ARG A 509 1.47 -5.98 31.60
CA ARG A 509 0.88 -6.74 30.50
C ARG A 509 1.33 -6.23 29.16
N ARG A 510 1.79 -7.10 28.27
CA ARG A 510 2.24 -6.70 26.93
C ARG A 510 1.08 -6.66 25.94
N HIS A 511 1.10 -5.70 25.02
CA HIS A 511 0.08 -5.56 23.96
C HIS A 511 0.44 -6.28 22.66
N SER A 512 1.71 -6.57 22.39
CA SER A 512 2.16 -7.18 21.12
C SER A 512 2.65 -8.62 21.27
N ASN A 513 2.36 -9.46 20.28
CA ASN A 513 2.74 -10.87 20.16
C ASN A 513 4.18 -11.11 19.68
N ASN A 514 5.04 -10.09 19.71
CA ASN A 514 6.32 -10.11 18.99
C ASN A 514 7.45 -10.74 19.82
N PHE A 515 8.32 -11.42 19.07
CA PHE A 515 9.31 -12.40 19.51
C PHE A 515 10.49 -11.80 20.28
N GLY A 516 11.02 -12.54 21.27
CA GLY A 516 12.43 -12.49 21.64
C GLY A 516 12.92 -11.42 22.61
N SER A 517 12.09 -10.47 23.07
CA SER A 517 12.54 -9.43 23.98
C SER A 517 12.12 -9.71 25.43
N ASP A 518 13.11 -10.05 26.27
CA ASP A 518 12.92 -10.26 27.70
C ASP A 518 12.54 -8.94 28.38
N VAL A 519 11.40 -8.92 29.09
CA VAL A 519 10.98 -7.79 29.93
C VAL A 519 11.22 -8.13 31.38
N ALA A 520 11.85 -7.21 32.10
CA ALA A 520 12.00 -7.25 33.54
C ALA A 520 11.17 -6.15 34.19
N VAL A 521 10.57 -6.48 35.33
CA VAL A 521 9.91 -5.53 36.22
C VAL A 521 10.55 -5.61 37.59
N ALA A 522 10.84 -4.46 38.19
CA ALA A 522 11.41 -4.38 39.52
C ALA A 522 10.67 -3.35 40.38
N LEU A 523 10.43 -3.69 41.65
CA LEU A 523 9.90 -2.78 42.65
C LEU A 523 11.06 -2.28 43.54
N VAL A 524 11.18 -0.97 43.65
CA VAL A 524 12.26 -0.26 44.35
C VAL A 524 11.68 0.57 45.49
N ALA A 525 12.27 0.43 46.68
CA ALA A 525 11.86 1.15 47.89
C ALA A 525 12.30 2.63 47.89
N PRO A 526 11.75 3.47 48.79
CA PRO A 526 12.12 4.89 48.90
C PRO A 526 13.62 5.15 49.20
N ASP A 527 14.33 4.16 49.74
CA ASP A 527 15.77 4.24 50.00
C ASP A 527 16.65 3.82 48.80
N GLY A 528 16.02 3.45 47.68
CA GLY A 528 16.66 3.00 46.45
C GLY A 528 16.98 1.50 46.42
N SER A 529 16.61 0.72 47.43
CA SER A 529 16.80 -0.73 47.41
C SER A 529 15.75 -1.43 46.54
N GLU A 530 16.18 -2.32 45.66
CA GLU A 530 15.29 -3.24 44.94
C GLU A 530 14.76 -4.29 45.92
N ILE A 531 13.44 -4.41 46.03
CA ILE A 531 12.75 -5.23 47.04
C ILE A 531 11.97 -6.41 46.44
N ALA A 532 11.67 -6.35 45.15
CA ALA A 532 11.15 -7.46 44.36
C ALA A 532 11.49 -7.23 42.88
N SER A 533 11.64 -8.31 42.12
CA SER A 533 11.86 -8.27 40.69
C SER A 533 11.35 -9.56 40.07
N ASP A 534 10.91 -9.49 38.83
CA ASP A 534 10.67 -10.66 38.00
C ASP A 534 11.07 -10.38 36.55
N THR A 535 11.27 -11.44 35.77
CA THR A 535 11.67 -11.35 34.37
C THR A 535 10.95 -12.42 33.57
N SER A 536 10.25 -12.01 32.52
CA SER A 536 9.65 -12.93 31.57
C SER A 536 10.66 -13.30 30.48
N SER A 537 11.02 -14.59 30.39
CA SER A 537 11.77 -15.13 29.26
C SER A 537 10.98 -16.27 28.61
N CYS A 538 10.40 -16.02 27.44
CA CYS A 538 9.75 -17.05 26.63
C CYS A 538 10.18 -16.88 25.18
N GLY A 539 10.52 -17.99 24.51
CA GLY A 539 10.99 -17.96 23.12
C GLY A 539 9.93 -17.40 22.15
N VAL A 540 9.12 -18.29 21.58
CA VAL A 540 8.11 -17.93 20.58
C VAL A 540 6.74 -17.79 21.29
N GLY A 541 6.29 -16.56 21.61
CA GLY A 541 4.96 -16.28 22.18
C GLY A 541 4.90 -15.22 23.30
N MET A 542 3.70 -14.84 23.73
CA MET A 542 3.47 -13.89 24.84
C MET A 542 3.55 -14.59 26.21
N CYS A 543 4.36 -14.04 27.11
CA CYS A 543 4.34 -14.31 28.55
C CYS A 543 4.69 -13.04 29.34
N ASP A 544 3.86 -12.64 30.27
CA ASP A 544 4.17 -11.49 31.11
C ASP A 544 4.98 -11.91 32.34
N PRO A 545 5.77 -11.01 32.95
CA PRO A 545 6.35 -11.26 34.28
C PRO A 545 5.25 -11.60 35.29
N ASP A 546 5.56 -12.42 36.29
CA ASP A 546 4.66 -12.70 37.40
C ASP A 546 4.37 -11.41 38.19
N ASP A 547 3.12 -11.26 38.65
CA ASP A 547 2.71 -10.16 39.52
C ASP A 547 3.64 -10.01 40.73
N LEU A 548 4.20 -8.80 40.90
CA LEU A 548 4.99 -8.50 42.09
C LEU A 548 4.08 -8.02 43.21
N THR A 549 4.18 -8.63 44.39
CA THR A 549 3.40 -8.22 45.57
C THR A 549 4.28 -8.10 46.82
N VAL A 550 4.36 -6.91 47.41
CA VAL A 550 5.20 -6.60 48.58
C VAL A 550 4.46 -5.73 49.59
N THR A 551 4.68 -5.94 50.89
CA THR A 551 4.18 -5.03 51.94
C THR A 551 5.13 -3.85 52.13
N ALA A 552 4.63 -2.63 52.02
CA ALA A 552 5.40 -1.41 52.22
C ALA A 552 5.95 -1.33 53.66
N ALA A 553 7.27 -1.32 53.81
CA ALA A 553 7.92 -1.25 55.12
C ALA A 553 7.85 0.17 55.73
N THR A 554 7.89 1.21 54.90
CA THR A 554 7.98 2.61 55.32
C THR A 554 7.03 3.47 54.50
N ASN A 555 6.62 4.62 55.04
CA ASN A 555 5.90 5.61 54.26
C ASN A 555 6.86 6.26 53.26
N GLY A 556 6.44 6.39 52.00
CA GLY A 556 7.20 7.11 50.99
C GLY A 556 6.82 6.70 49.57
N THR A 557 7.57 7.25 48.62
CA THR A 557 7.42 6.95 47.20
C THR A 557 8.23 5.70 46.86
N TYR A 558 7.52 4.67 46.41
CA TYR A 558 8.08 3.47 45.82
C TYR A 558 8.13 3.64 44.30
N TYR A 559 9.02 2.89 43.65
CA TYR A 559 9.21 2.98 42.21
C TYR A 559 9.06 1.62 41.55
N VAL A 560 8.42 1.59 40.39
CA VAL A 560 8.44 0.45 39.47
C VAL A 560 9.44 0.79 38.37
N ARG A 561 10.40 -0.08 38.12
CA ARG A 561 11.30 0.01 36.96
C ARG A 561 10.93 -1.10 35.99
N VAL A 562 10.63 -0.73 34.76
CA VAL A 562 10.49 -1.66 33.64
C VAL A 562 11.78 -1.61 32.81
N SER A 563 12.26 -2.74 32.32
CA SER A 563 13.55 -2.82 31.60
C SER A 563 13.52 -3.92 30.55
N GLY A 564 14.24 -3.68 29.45
CA GLY A 564 14.32 -4.59 28.31
C GLY A 564 15.78 -4.90 27.98
N ASP A 565 16.37 -5.90 28.65
CA ASP A 565 17.81 -6.18 28.57
C ASP A 565 18.26 -6.73 27.19
N SER A 566 17.31 -7.06 26.30
CA SER A 566 17.57 -7.57 24.94
C SER A 566 16.52 -7.13 23.91
N THR A 567 15.86 -5.99 24.14
CA THR A 567 14.76 -5.55 23.28
C THR A 567 15.30 -4.96 21.98
N GLU A 568 15.23 -5.70 20.88
CA GLU A 568 15.51 -5.12 19.55
C GLU A 568 14.26 -4.38 19.06
N GLY A 569 14.36 -3.05 18.97
CA GLY A 569 13.24 -2.15 18.62
C GLY A 569 12.47 -1.65 19.84
N PHE A 570 11.24 -2.15 20.09
CA PHE A 570 10.36 -1.68 21.16
C PHE A 570 9.36 -2.72 21.68
N ILE A 571 8.81 -2.47 22.87
CA ILE A 571 7.73 -3.23 23.50
C ILE A 571 6.63 -2.28 23.94
N SER A 572 5.39 -2.54 23.51
CA SER A 572 4.22 -1.85 24.06
C SER A 572 3.62 -2.68 25.20
N TYR A 573 3.34 -2.02 26.32
CA TYR A 573 2.83 -2.66 27.53
C TYR A 573 1.93 -1.71 28.35
N GLU A 574 1.09 -2.31 29.19
CA GLU A 574 0.32 -1.65 30.23
C GLU A 574 0.97 -1.99 31.58
N VAL A 575 1.24 -0.96 32.39
CA VAL A 575 1.63 -1.15 33.80
C VAL A 575 0.54 -0.64 34.72
N ASN A 576 0.21 -1.45 35.72
CA ASN A 576 -0.73 -1.07 36.77
C ASN A 576 -0.13 -1.36 38.14
N ALA A 577 -0.16 -0.36 39.02
CA ALA A 577 0.30 -0.49 40.39
C ALA A 577 -0.78 -0.06 41.38
N THR A 578 -1.02 -0.87 42.41
CA THR A 578 -1.97 -0.56 43.49
C THR A 578 -1.26 -0.57 44.83
N ALA A 579 -1.59 0.38 45.71
CA ALA A 579 -1.28 0.36 47.14
C ALA A 579 -2.59 0.41 47.95
N VAL A 580 -2.86 -0.63 48.74
CA VAL A 580 -4.12 -0.80 49.50
C VAL A 580 -3.94 -1.39 50.91
#